data_AF-A0A935J2H1-F1
#
_entry.id   AF-A0A935J2H1-F1
#
_cell.length_a   1.000
_cell.length_b   1.000
_cell.length_c   1.000
_cell.angle_alpha   90.00
_cell.angle_beta   90.00
_cell.angle_gamma   90.00
#
_symmetry.space_group_name_H-M   'P 1'
#
loop_
_entity.id
_entity.type
_entity.pdbx_description
1 polymer ?
#
loop_
_entity_poly.entity_id
_entity_poly.type
_entity_poly.pdbx_seq_one_letter_code
_entity_poly.pdbx_strand_id
1 'polypeptide(L)'
;MNNAQIIIREKKLGLLIRDARMAERRSIKECADAIGVKPGLFRAYEEGRRSPSLPELETLVYYLKLPITHFWGRETMSESSSPVDSLDTAQLIALRQRMIGALLRQERNKINMSIRQLAADTGIKSSRLNMYELGERPISVPELESILSVMGSRIEVFFDQNGPVGQWMTSQRAMQKFLDLPEEIQNFVCQPVNRPYLELAMKLSDMSKEKLRSVAEGLLDITL
;
A
#
# COMPACT_ATOMS: atom_id res chain seq x y z
N MET A 1 -37.56 3.18 -13.21
CA MET A 1 -37.50 2.60 -11.86
C MET A 1 -38.84 2.87 -11.18
N ASN A 2 -39.43 1.88 -10.50
CA ASN A 2 -40.69 2.05 -9.76
C ASN A 2 -40.41 2.65 -8.36
N ASN A 3 -41.35 3.37 -7.73
CA ASN A 3 -41.16 4.00 -6.41
C ASN A 3 -40.66 3.03 -5.32
N ALA A 4 -41.10 1.77 -5.38
CA ALA A 4 -40.61 0.71 -4.49
C ALA A 4 -39.10 0.45 -4.64
N GLN A 5 -38.56 0.52 -5.86
CA GLN A 5 -37.12 0.32 -6.12
C GLN A 5 -36.29 1.49 -5.56
N ILE A 6 -36.83 2.71 -5.61
CA ILE A 6 -36.19 3.89 -5.01
C ILE A 6 -36.09 3.69 -3.50
N ILE A 7 -37.21 3.39 -2.82
CA ILE A 7 -37.23 3.19 -1.36
C ILE A 7 -36.25 2.09 -0.90
N ILE A 8 -36.22 0.95 -1.60
CA ILE A 8 -35.26 -0.13 -1.31
C ILE A 8 -33.81 0.38 -1.45
N ARG A 9 -33.55 1.19 -2.48
CA ARG A 9 -32.23 1.75 -2.71
C ARG A 9 -31.83 2.76 -1.64
N GLU A 10 -32.74 3.61 -1.18
CA GLU A 10 -32.50 4.57 -0.09
C GLU A 10 -32.14 3.85 1.21
N LYS A 11 -32.85 2.77 1.54
CA LYS A 11 -32.55 1.93 2.71
C LYS A 11 -31.17 1.29 2.62
N LYS A 12 -30.84 0.76 1.45
CA LYS A 12 -29.52 0.17 1.20
C LYS A 12 -28.40 1.21 1.28
N LEU A 13 -28.61 2.40 0.70
CA LEU A 13 -27.65 3.49 0.77
C LEU A 13 -27.41 3.92 2.22
N GLY A 14 -28.47 4.06 3.04
CA GLY A 14 -28.35 4.35 4.46
C GLY A 14 -27.52 3.31 5.23
N LEU A 15 -27.71 2.02 4.93
CA LEU A 15 -26.92 0.94 5.53
C LEU A 15 -25.44 1.04 5.13
N LEU A 16 -25.12 1.32 3.87
CA LEU A 16 -23.75 1.51 3.41
C LEU A 16 -23.09 2.74 4.05
N ILE A 17 -23.83 3.85 4.22
CA ILE A 17 -23.33 5.05 4.91
C ILE A 17 -22.99 4.72 6.37
N ARG A 18 -23.86 3.97 7.04
CA ARG A 18 -23.64 3.56 8.42
C ARG A 18 -22.43 2.64 8.55
N ASP A 19 -22.31 1.66 7.67
CA ASP A 19 -21.19 0.72 7.64
C ASP A 19 -19.86 1.45 7.40
N ALA A 20 -19.81 2.30 6.36
CA ALA A 20 -18.66 3.16 6.05
C ALA A 20 -18.24 4.04 7.25
N ARG A 21 -19.21 4.68 7.93
CA ARG A 21 -18.93 5.50 9.11
C ARG A 21 -18.34 4.66 10.24
N MET A 22 -18.88 3.46 10.49
CA MET A 22 -18.43 2.59 11.57
C MET A 22 -17.05 1.98 11.28
N ALA A 23 -16.77 1.60 10.03
CA ALA A 23 -15.46 1.12 9.58
C ALA A 23 -14.36 2.17 9.86
N GLU A 24 -14.65 3.44 9.57
CA GLU A 24 -13.76 4.57 9.84
C GLU A 24 -13.85 5.10 11.29
N ARG A 25 -14.61 4.43 12.15
CA ARG A 25 -14.78 4.74 13.59
C ARG A 25 -15.20 6.19 13.85
N ARG A 26 -16.04 6.76 12.97
CA ARG A 26 -16.54 8.14 13.09
C ARG A 26 -17.89 8.22 13.79
N SER A 27 -18.11 9.31 14.50
CA SER A 27 -19.41 9.65 15.10
C SER A 27 -20.36 10.27 14.08
N ILE A 28 -21.67 10.19 14.35
CA ILE A 28 -22.70 10.86 13.54
C ILE A 28 -22.45 12.36 13.44
N LYS A 29 -21.99 12.98 14.55
CA LYS A 29 -21.73 14.42 14.59
C LYS A 29 -20.58 14.80 13.66
N GLU A 30 -19.46 14.08 13.73
CA GLU A 30 -18.31 14.33 12.84
C GLU A 30 -18.69 14.24 11.36
N CYS A 31 -19.44 13.21 10.97
CA CYS A 31 -19.85 13.06 9.57
C CYS A 31 -20.88 14.10 9.13
N ALA A 32 -21.78 14.50 10.03
CA ALA A 32 -22.74 15.56 9.75
C ALA A 32 -22.05 16.91 9.55
N ASP A 33 -21.11 17.25 10.44
CA ASP A 33 -20.31 18.47 10.37
C ASP A 33 -19.45 18.47 9.09
N ALA A 34 -18.86 17.33 8.72
CA ALA A 34 -18.02 17.20 7.54
C ALA A 34 -18.75 17.49 6.21
N ILE A 35 -20.06 17.23 6.14
CA ILE A 35 -20.86 17.47 4.93
C ILE A 35 -21.81 18.67 5.08
N GLY A 36 -21.70 19.43 6.16
CA GLY A 36 -22.48 20.65 6.38
C GLY A 36 -23.95 20.44 6.72
N VAL A 37 -24.31 19.29 7.32
CA VAL A 37 -25.70 18.98 7.72
C VAL A 37 -25.87 18.86 9.22
N LYS A 38 -27.13 18.91 9.68
CA LYS A 38 -27.44 18.66 11.10
C LYS A 38 -27.31 17.16 11.43
N PRO A 39 -26.86 16.77 12.64
CA PRO A 39 -26.76 15.36 13.04
C PRO A 39 -28.06 14.55 12.89
N GLY A 40 -29.22 15.18 13.12
CA GLY A 40 -30.52 14.54 12.92
C GLY A 40 -30.82 14.22 11.45
N LEU A 41 -30.38 15.06 10.51
CA LEU A 41 -30.51 14.81 9.08
C LEU A 41 -29.58 13.67 8.65
N PHE A 42 -28.33 13.67 9.13
CA PHE A 42 -27.40 12.57 8.88
C PHE A 42 -27.92 11.24 9.41
N ARG A 43 -28.50 11.21 10.62
CA ARG A 43 -29.16 10.01 11.15
C ARG A 43 -30.31 9.53 10.26
N ALA A 44 -31.10 10.46 9.71
CA ALA A 44 -32.15 10.12 8.76
C ALA A 44 -31.60 9.54 7.43
N TYR A 45 -30.39 9.91 7.02
CA TYR A 45 -29.66 9.27 5.92
C TYR A 45 -29.31 7.82 6.24
N GLU A 46 -28.70 7.53 7.40
CA GLU A 46 -28.35 6.16 7.81
C GLU A 46 -29.57 5.24 7.96
N GLU A 47 -30.70 5.78 8.38
CA GLU A 47 -31.96 5.05 8.52
C GLU A 47 -32.72 4.89 7.19
N GLY A 48 -32.22 5.48 6.10
CA GLY A 48 -32.87 5.51 4.79
C GLY A 48 -34.27 6.14 4.82
N ARG A 49 -34.48 7.13 5.69
CA ARG A 49 -35.70 7.97 5.72
C ARG A 49 -35.56 9.19 4.82
N ARG A 50 -34.33 9.62 4.60
CA ARG A 50 -33.91 10.60 3.60
C ARG A 50 -32.64 10.06 2.93
N SER A 51 -32.26 10.68 1.83
CA SER A 51 -31.03 10.35 1.12
C SER A 51 -30.17 11.60 0.98
N PRO A 52 -28.84 11.50 1.07
CA PRO A 52 -27.96 12.61 0.70
C PRO A 52 -28.06 12.87 -0.80
N SER A 53 -27.86 14.12 -1.17
CA SER A 53 -27.51 14.51 -2.54
C SER A 53 -26.14 13.96 -2.93
N LEU A 54 -25.84 13.97 -4.23
CA LEU A 54 -24.54 13.52 -4.73
C LEU A 54 -23.37 14.34 -4.13
N PRO A 55 -23.40 15.69 -4.06
CA PRO A 55 -22.34 16.45 -3.41
C PRO A 55 -22.16 16.14 -1.92
N GLU A 56 -23.25 15.93 -1.19
CA GLU A 56 -23.18 15.49 0.22
C GLU A 56 -22.52 14.11 0.33
N LEU A 57 -22.83 13.19 -0.58
CA LEU A 57 -22.22 11.87 -0.61
C LEU A 57 -20.74 11.93 -1.01
N GLU A 58 -20.38 12.70 -2.03
CA GLU A 58 -18.99 12.93 -2.46
C GLU A 58 -18.14 13.53 -1.34
N THR A 59 -18.69 14.52 -0.62
CA THR A 59 -18.01 15.15 0.51
C THR A 59 -17.84 14.16 1.66
N LEU A 60 -18.84 13.32 1.93
CA LEU A 60 -18.74 12.26 2.93
C LEU A 60 -17.64 11.24 2.55
N VAL A 61 -17.63 10.82 1.29
CA VAL A 61 -16.65 9.89 0.73
C VAL A 61 -15.24 10.45 0.87
N TYR A 62 -15.05 11.72 0.52
CA TYR A 62 -13.77 12.44 0.68
C TYR A 62 -13.34 12.48 2.15
N TYR A 63 -14.24 12.84 3.07
CA TYR A 63 -13.97 12.89 4.51
C TYR A 63 -13.59 11.51 5.09
N LEU A 64 -14.27 10.46 4.65
CA LEU A 64 -14.03 9.07 5.07
C LEU A 64 -12.88 8.40 4.30
N LYS A 65 -12.31 9.05 3.28
CA LYS A 65 -11.25 8.50 2.41
C LYS A 65 -11.63 7.18 1.72
N LEU A 66 -12.88 7.07 1.29
CA LEU A 66 -13.41 5.87 0.62
C LEU A 66 -13.50 6.08 -0.90
N PRO A 67 -13.54 5.00 -1.70
CA PRO A 67 -13.93 5.11 -3.11
C PRO A 67 -15.45 5.27 -3.23
N ILE A 68 -15.92 6.24 -4.04
CA ILE A 68 -17.35 6.50 -4.22
C ILE A 68 -18.13 5.29 -4.75
N THR A 69 -17.47 4.42 -5.50
CA THR A 69 -18.03 3.17 -6.04
C THR A 69 -18.58 2.24 -4.97
N HIS A 70 -18.08 2.34 -3.73
CA HIS A 70 -18.60 1.60 -2.57
C HIS A 70 -20.12 1.75 -2.44
N PHE A 71 -20.65 2.96 -2.64
CA PHE A 71 -22.07 3.22 -2.47
C PHE A 71 -22.96 2.64 -3.59
N TRP A 72 -22.38 2.16 -4.69
CA TRP A 72 -23.06 1.50 -5.81
C TRP A 72 -22.96 -0.04 -5.77
N GLY A 73 -22.16 -0.61 -4.87
CA GLY A 73 -21.96 -2.05 -4.71
C GLY A 73 -23.11 -2.81 -4.04
N ARG A 74 -23.01 -4.14 -4.05
CA ARG A 74 -23.88 -5.06 -3.27
C ARG A 74 -23.29 -5.46 -1.91
N GLU A 75 -21.99 -5.25 -1.71
CA GLU A 75 -21.22 -5.73 -0.57
C GLU A 75 -20.96 -4.59 0.44
N THR A 76 -20.98 -4.93 1.72
CA THR A 76 -20.66 -4.04 2.84
C THR A 76 -19.15 -4.13 3.15
N MET A 77 -18.52 -3.05 3.63
CA MET A 77 -17.11 -3.02 4.05
C MET A 77 -16.82 -4.04 5.16
N SER A 78 -17.83 -4.38 5.96
CA SER A 78 -17.74 -5.45 6.96
C SER A 78 -17.33 -6.83 6.38
N GLU A 79 -17.50 -7.07 5.07
CA GLU A 79 -17.05 -8.30 4.41
C GLU A 79 -15.61 -8.21 3.86
N SER A 80 -15.08 -7.00 3.68
CA SER A 80 -13.68 -6.76 3.35
C SER A 80 -12.86 -6.58 4.64
N SER A 81 -12.74 -7.65 5.43
CA SER A 81 -11.81 -7.65 6.55
C SER A 81 -10.40 -7.32 6.04
N SER A 82 -9.78 -6.30 6.65
CA SER A 82 -8.38 -6.01 6.37
C SER A 82 -7.55 -7.25 6.73
N PRO A 83 -6.63 -7.73 5.87
CA PRO A 83 -5.81 -8.92 6.14
C PRO A 83 -4.97 -8.88 7.43
N VAL A 84 -4.98 -7.75 8.14
CA VAL A 84 -4.22 -7.47 9.36
C VAL A 84 -4.89 -8.09 10.60
N ASP A 85 -6.20 -8.32 10.58
CA ASP A 85 -6.95 -8.73 11.78
C ASP A 85 -6.73 -10.21 12.19
N SER A 86 -6.01 -11.00 11.40
CA SER A 86 -5.74 -12.43 11.67
C SER A 86 -4.26 -12.79 11.82
N LEU A 87 -3.34 -11.82 11.73
CA LEU A 87 -1.90 -12.08 11.86
C LEU A 87 -1.44 -11.86 13.30
N ASP A 88 -0.81 -12.86 13.91
CA ASP A 88 -0.07 -12.68 15.17
C ASP A 88 1.16 -11.80 14.90
N THR A 89 0.95 -10.49 15.06
CA THR A 89 1.95 -9.45 14.84
C THR A 89 3.19 -9.66 15.71
N ALA A 90 3.04 -10.20 16.92
CA ALA A 90 4.16 -10.48 17.81
C ALA A 90 5.05 -11.60 17.25
N GLN A 91 4.45 -12.68 16.73
CA GLN A 91 5.20 -13.75 16.06
C GLN A 91 5.90 -13.24 14.79
N LEU A 92 5.23 -12.41 13.98
CA LEU A 92 5.83 -11.81 12.79
C LEU A 92 7.06 -10.95 13.15
N ILE A 93 6.95 -10.09 14.16
CA ILE A 93 8.07 -9.25 14.63
C ILE A 93 9.24 -10.12 15.11
N ALA A 94 8.95 -11.14 15.93
CA ALA A 94 9.98 -12.05 16.45
C ALA A 94 10.70 -12.82 15.33
N LEU A 95 9.96 -13.31 14.32
CA LEU A 95 10.53 -13.96 13.15
C LEU A 95 11.45 -13.00 12.38
N ARG A 96 10.98 -11.77 12.12
CA ARG A 96 11.78 -10.77 11.40
C ARG A 96 13.03 -10.36 12.15
N GLN A 97 12.97 -10.28 13.48
CA GLN A 97 14.14 -10.00 14.30
C GLN A 97 15.26 -11.04 14.08
N ARG A 98 14.90 -12.32 14.04
CA ARG A 98 15.87 -13.40 13.79
C ARG A 98 16.43 -13.36 12.37
N MET A 99 15.59 -13.06 11.38
CA MET A 99 16.04 -12.91 9.99
C MET A 99 17.02 -11.75 9.83
N ILE A 100 16.75 -10.59 10.46
CA ILE A 100 17.64 -9.43 10.45
C ILE A 100 18.99 -9.78 11.08
N GLY A 101 19.00 -10.48 12.22
CA GLY A 101 20.24 -10.93 12.87
C GLY A 101 21.09 -11.83 11.97
N ALA A 102 20.45 -12.84 11.35
CA ALA A 102 21.12 -13.75 10.43
C ALA A 102 21.69 -13.01 9.19
N LEU A 103 20.93 -12.09 8.63
CA LEU A 103 21.36 -11.27 7.49
C LEU A 103 22.52 -10.34 7.88
N LEU A 104 22.48 -9.76 9.08
CA LEU A 104 23.55 -8.91 9.59
C LEU A 104 24.88 -9.68 9.66
N ARG A 105 24.82 -10.90 10.21
CA ARG A 105 25.97 -11.81 10.25
C ARG A 105 26.47 -12.16 8.85
N GLN A 106 25.55 -12.42 7.92
CA GLN A 106 25.90 -12.70 6.52
C GLN A 106 26.63 -11.53 5.87
N GLU A 107 26.08 -10.31 5.98
CA GLU A 107 26.69 -9.10 5.42
C GLU A 107 28.06 -8.82 6.03
N ARG A 108 28.22 -9.00 7.36
CA ARG A 108 29.51 -8.80 8.03
C ARG A 108 30.56 -9.82 7.55
N ASN A 109 30.16 -11.08 7.40
CA ASN A 109 31.06 -12.12 6.91
C ASN A 109 31.45 -11.93 5.45
N LYS A 110 30.56 -11.39 4.60
CA LYS A 110 30.88 -11.09 3.18
C LYS A 110 32.06 -10.13 3.04
N ILE A 111 32.18 -9.17 3.96
CA ILE A 111 33.30 -8.22 4.00
C ILE A 111 34.46 -8.67 4.90
N ASN A 112 34.44 -9.93 5.37
CA ASN A 112 35.43 -10.53 6.27
C ASN A 112 35.70 -9.72 7.56
N MET A 113 34.73 -8.94 8.02
CA MET A 113 34.88 -8.11 9.23
C MET A 113 34.64 -8.95 10.48
N SER A 114 35.51 -8.85 11.49
CA SER A 114 35.31 -9.55 12.75
C SER A 114 34.33 -8.81 13.67
N ILE A 115 33.66 -9.53 14.58
CA ILE A 115 32.81 -8.90 15.62
C ILE A 115 33.61 -7.93 16.50
N ARG A 116 34.89 -8.22 16.78
CA ARG A 116 35.75 -7.32 17.58
C ARG A 116 36.03 -6.01 16.87
N GLN A 117 36.27 -6.08 15.56
CA GLN A 117 36.46 -4.90 14.73
C GLN A 117 35.17 -4.08 14.65
N LEU A 118 34.04 -4.73 14.36
CA LEU A 118 32.74 -4.04 14.34
C LEU A 118 32.41 -3.37 15.68
N ALA A 119 32.75 -4.02 16.80
CA ALA A 119 32.59 -3.45 18.14
C ALA A 119 33.45 -2.20 18.35
N ALA A 120 34.69 -2.21 17.88
CA ALA A 120 35.59 -1.06 17.99
C ALA A 120 35.09 0.12 17.15
N ASP A 121 34.63 -0.15 15.92
CA ASP A 121 34.23 0.89 14.97
C ASP A 121 32.85 1.50 15.30
N THR A 122 31.94 0.72 15.91
CA THR A 122 30.59 1.19 16.29
C THR A 122 30.50 1.65 17.75
N GLY A 123 31.46 1.28 18.61
CA GLY A 123 31.37 1.45 20.05
C GLY A 123 30.39 0.50 20.76
N ILE A 124 29.77 -0.44 20.03
CA ILE A 124 28.83 -1.42 20.60
C ILE A 124 29.62 -2.62 21.13
N LYS A 125 29.35 -3.04 22.38
CA LYS A 125 30.03 -4.20 22.97
C LYS A 125 29.86 -5.46 22.11
N SER A 126 30.94 -6.22 21.91
CA SER A 126 30.95 -7.48 21.15
C SER A 126 29.89 -8.49 21.61
N SER A 127 29.61 -8.56 22.91
CA SER A 127 28.54 -9.43 23.45
C SER A 127 27.16 -9.03 22.95
N ARG A 128 26.89 -7.74 22.82
CA ARG A 128 25.62 -7.21 22.31
C ARG A 128 25.49 -7.43 20.80
N LEU A 129 26.56 -7.24 20.04
CA LEU A 129 26.60 -7.57 18.61
C LEU A 129 26.36 -9.07 18.36
N ASN A 130 26.91 -9.95 19.20
CA ASN A 130 26.62 -11.39 19.12
C ASN A 130 25.14 -11.70 19.32
N MET A 131 24.49 -11.12 20.34
CA MET A 131 23.06 -11.31 20.58
C MET A 131 22.20 -10.78 19.42
N TYR A 132 22.64 -9.69 18.78
CA TYR A 132 22.00 -9.16 17.57
C TYR A 132 22.06 -10.14 16.42
N GLU A 133 23.23 -10.69 16.11
CA GLU A 133 23.41 -11.66 15.02
C GLU A 133 22.70 -13.00 15.26
N LEU A 134 22.48 -13.38 16.52
CA LEU A 134 21.70 -14.56 16.89
C LEU A 134 20.18 -14.30 16.90
N GLY A 135 19.75 -13.04 16.79
CA GLY A 135 18.35 -12.66 16.89
C GLY A 135 17.77 -12.76 18.31
N GLU A 136 18.63 -12.90 19.32
CA GLU A 136 18.24 -13.01 20.74
C GLU A 136 17.87 -11.66 21.35
N ARG A 137 18.32 -10.57 20.73
CA ARG A 137 18.01 -9.20 21.16
C ARG A 137 17.59 -8.33 19.96
N PRO A 138 16.54 -7.50 20.11
CA PRO A 138 16.18 -6.51 19.11
C PRO A 138 17.29 -5.48 18.90
N ILE A 139 17.52 -5.15 17.63
CA ILE A 139 18.45 -4.09 17.22
C ILE A 139 17.63 -2.82 17.05
N SER A 140 18.01 -1.73 17.72
CA SER A 140 17.37 -0.44 17.45
C SER A 140 17.76 0.07 16.07
N VAL A 141 16.88 0.83 15.41
CA VAL A 141 17.16 1.38 14.07
C VAL A 141 18.47 2.21 14.05
N PRO A 142 18.75 3.11 15.02
CA PRO A 142 20.00 3.87 15.00
C PRO A 142 21.26 3.00 15.18
N GLU A 143 21.19 1.95 16.00
CA GLU A 143 22.30 1.01 16.14
C GLU A 143 22.50 0.20 14.86
N LEU A 144 21.41 -0.19 14.19
CA LEU A 144 21.48 -0.85 12.89
C LEU A 144 22.12 0.10 11.86
N GLU A 145 21.68 1.34 11.76
CA GLU A 145 22.27 2.35 10.86
C GLU A 145 23.77 2.55 11.10
N SER A 146 24.19 2.65 12.37
CA SER A 146 25.61 2.75 12.74
C SER A 146 26.41 1.53 12.28
N ILE A 147 25.89 0.32 12.50
CA ILE A 147 26.52 -0.93 12.05
C ILE A 147 26.61 -0.97 10.52
N LEU A 148 25.53 -0.63 9.81
CA LEU A 148 25.49 -0.64 8.35
C LEU A 148 26.43 0.39 7.73
N SER A 149 26.55 1.57 8.34
CA SER A 149 27.51 2.60 7.93
C SER A 149 28.94 2.09 7.99
N VAL A 150 29.33 1.38 9.06
CA VAL A 150 30.67 0.78 9.20
C VAL A 150 30.89 -0.34 8.19
N MET A 151 29.85 -1.14 7.91
CA MET A 151 29.91 -2.25 6.97
C MET A 151 29.80 -1.82 5.50
N GLY A 152 29.52 -0.54 5.22
CA GLY A 152 29.26 -0.04 3.87
C GLY A 152 28.00 -0.63 3.22
N SER A 153 27.05 -1.13 4.02
CA SER A 153 25.80 -1.70 3.55
C SER A 153 24.66 -0.68 3.66
N ARG A 154 23.54 -0.93 2.98
CA ARG A 154 22.37 -0.04 3.00
C ARG A 154 21.18 -0.71 3.68
N ILE A 155 20.36 0.10 4.35
CA ILE A 155 19.23 -0.40 5.14
C ILE A 155 18.17 -1.13 4.30
N GLU A 156 18.08 -0.81 3.00
CA GLU A 156 17.15 -1.44 2.07
C GLU A 156 17.38 -2.95 1.92
N VAL A 157 18.61 -3.42 2.13
CA VAL A 157 18.95 -4.85 2.10
C VAL A 157 18.20 -5.62 3.19
N PHE A 158 17.86 -4.96 4.30
CA PHE A 158 17.21 -5.57 5.47
C PHE A 158 15.68 -5.45 5.46
N PHE A 159 15.11 -4.78 4.44
CA PHE A 159 13.67 -4.67 4.32
C PHE A 159 12.99 -6.01 4.11
N ASP A 160 11.73 -6.08 4.50
CA ASP A 160 10.90 -7.22 4.16
C ASP A 160 10.68 -7.31 2.65
N GLN A 161 11.08 -8.44 2.06
CA GLN A 161 10.90 -8.70 0.63
C GLN A 161 9.71 -9.61 0.35
N ASN A 162 9.40 -10.54 1.25
CA ASN A 162 8.47 -11.65 0.97
C ASN A 162 7.31 -11.74 1.97
N GLY A 163 7.43 -11.15 3.15
CA GLY A 163 6.38 -11.15 4.17
C GLY A 163 5.28 -10.13 3.87
N PRO A 164 4.17 -10.19 4.63
CA PRO A 164 3.00 -9.32 4.42
C PRO A 164 3.35 -7.83 4.54
N VAL A 165 4.27 -7.47 5.42
CA VAL A 165 4.76 -6.09 5.59
C VAL A 165 5.57 -5.66 4.37
N GLY A 166 6.40 -6.55 3.82
CA GLY A 166 7.20 -6.30 2.62
C GLY A 166 6.37 -6.10 1.37
N GLN A 167 5.36 -6.94 1.17
CA GLN A 167 4.39 -6.82 0.08
C GLN A 167 3.63 -5.49 0.18
N TRP A 168 3.19 -5.11 1.39
CA TRP A 168 2.56 -3.82 1.63
C TRP A 168 3.49 -2.63 1.32
N MET A 169 4.72 -2.65 1.81
CA MET A 169 5.73 -1.62 1.51
C MET A 169 6.04 -1.51 0.01
N THR A 170 6.11 -2.65 -0.68
CA THR A 170 6.34 -2.71 -2.13
C THR A 170 5.17 -2.09 -2.89
N SER A 171 3.94 -2.39 -2.47
CA SER A 171 2.72 -1.82 -3.04
C SER A 171 2.66 -0.31 -2.85
N GLN A 172 3.03 0.19 -1.66
CA GLN A 172 3.13 1.63 -1.39
C GLN A 172 4.15 2.32 -2.28
N ARG A 173 5.36 1.75 -2.44
CA ARG A 173 6.38 2.32 -3.35
C ARG A 173 5.95 2.29 -4.81
N ALA A 174 5.30 1.21 -5.25
CA ALA A 174 4.80 1.10 -6.62
C ALA A 174 3.72 2.16 -6.89
N MET A 175 2.82 2.38 -5.93
CA MET A 175 1.82 3.44 -5.99
C MET A 175 2.47 4.82 -6.06
N GLN A 176 3.45 5.11 -5.20
CA GLN A 176 4.16 6.39 -5.24
C GLN A 176 4.83 6.63 -6.60
N LYS A 177 5.54 5.63 -7.13
CA LYS A 177 6.15 5.73 -8.46
C LYS A 177 5.14 6.00 -9.57
N PHE A 178 3.94 5.40 -9.46
CA PHE A 178 2.86 5.65 -10.41
C PHE A 178 2.35 7.10 -10.30
N LEU A 179 2.15 7.60 -9.07
CA LEU A 179 1.72 8.98 -8.81
C LEU A 179 2.78 10.02 -9.24
N ASP A 180 4.06 9.65 -9.26
CA ASP A 180 5.15 10.50 -9.73
C ASP A 180 5.23 10.59 -11.27
N LEU A 181 4.48 9.76 -12.02
CA LEU A 181 4.42 9.84 -13.48
C LEU A 181 3.70 11.13 -13.94
N PRO A 182 3.99 11.66 -15.14
CA PRO A 182 3.19 12.72 -15.74
C PRO A 182 1.70 12.32 -15.83
N GLU A 183 0.81 13.29 -15.60
CA GLU A 183 -0.64 13.07 -15.58
C GLU A 183 -1.16 12.43 -16.89
N GLU A 184 -0.60 12.82 -18.03
CA GLU A 184 -0.91 12.24 -19.34
C GLU A 184 -0.63 10.73 -19.38
N ILE A 185 0.48 10.29 -18.79
CA ILE A 185 0.85 8.86 -18.72
C ILE A 185 -0.07 8.13 -17.75
N GLN A 186 -0.35 8.72 -16.58
CA GLN A 186 -1.28 8.12 -15.62
C GLN A 186 -2.66 7.89 -16.27
N ASN A 187 -3.20 8.92 -16.93
CA ASN A 187 -4.48 8.85 -17.64
C ASN A 187 -4.46 7.81 -18.77
N PHE A 188 -3.37 7.73 -19.53
CA PHE A 188 -3.23 6.73 -20.59
C PHE A 188 -3.26 5.30 -20.03
N VAL A 189 -2.50 5.04 -18.96
CA VAL A 189 -2.39 3.69 -18.35
C VAL A 189 -3.71 3.26 -17.69
N CYS A 190 -4.46 4.19 -17.10
CA CYS A 190 -5.73 3.89 -16.43
C CYS A 190 -6.89 3.53 -17.38
N GLN A 191 -6.74 3.76 -18.69
CA GLN A 191 -7.78 3.42 -19.66
C GLN A 191 -7.71 1.95 -20.07
N PRO A 192 -8.77 1.13 -19.84
CA PRO A 192 -8.73 -0.31 -20.18
C PRO A 192 -8.47 -0.60 -21.65
N VAL A 193 -8.94 0.28 -22.55
CA VAL A 193 -8.72 0.20 -24.00
C VAL A 193 -7.23 0.30 -24.37
N ASN A 194 -6.40 0.88 -23.49
CA ASN A 194 -4.97 1.06 -23.77
C ASN A 194 -4.11 -0.16 -23.39
N ARG A 195 -4.70 -1.18 -22.76
CA ARG A 195 -3.98 -2.40 -22.35
C ARG A 195 -3.19 -3.07 -23.49
N PRO A 196 -3.71 -3.21 -24.74
CA PRO A 196 -2.94 -3.78 -25.83
C PRO A 196 -1.66 -2.99 -26.18
N TYR A 197 -1.67 -1.66 -26.03
CA TYR A 197 -0.46 -0.84 -26.26
C TYR A 197 0.57 -1.07 -25.17
N LEU A 198 0.15 -1.20 -23.91
CA LEU A 198 1.03 -1.50 -22.79
C LEU A 198 1.66 -2.89 -22.96
N GLU A 199 0.86 -3.90 -23.32
CA GLU A 199 1.34 -5.25 -23.59
C GLU A 199 2.32 -5.29 -24.78
N LEU A 200 2.08 -4.49 -25.82
CA LEU A 200 3.02 -4.32 -26.93
C LEU A 200 4.33 -3.68 -26.47
N ALA A 201 4.26 -2.60 -25.69
CA ALA A 201 5.43 -1.93 -25.14
C ALA A 201 6.29 -2.89 -24.30
N MET A 202 5.66 -3.72 -23.45
CA MET A 202 6.35 -4.77 -22.68
C MET A 202 7.03 -5.80 -23.59
N LYS A 203 6.34 -6.28 -24.63
CA LYS A 203 6.96 -7.22 -25.59
C LYS A 203 8.15 -6.59 -26.31
N LEU A 204 8.06 -5.32 -26.68
CA LEU A 204 9.15 -4.60 -27.33
C LEU A 204 10.34 -4.40 -26.38
N SER A 205 10.12 -4.11 -25.10
CA SER A 205 11.22 -3.94 -24.13
C SER A 205 12.03 -5.21 -23.89
N ASP A 206 11.42 -6.38 -24.09
CA ASP A 206 12.09 -7.67 -23.93
C ASP A 206 12.91 -8.10 -25.17
N MET A 207 12.80 -7.38 -26.29
CA MET A 207 13.52 -7.72 -27.52
C MET A 207 14.98 -7.25 -27.51
N SER A 208 15.84 -7.96 -28.25
CA SER A 208 17.22 -7.48 -28.49
C SER A 208 17.20 -6.22 -29.36
N LYS A 209 18.27 -5.42 -29.26
CA LYS A 209 18.41 -4.15 -30.00
C LYS A 209 18.37 -4.36 -31.51
N GLU A 210 18.93 -5.46 -32.00
CA GLU A 210 18.95 -5.82 -33.42
C GLU A 210 17.53 -6.10 -33.93
N LYS A 211 16.75 -6.85 -33.14
CA LYS A 211 15.36 -7.19 -33.49
C LYS A 211 14.43 -5.97 -33.45
N LEU A 212 14.67 -5.05 -32.52
CA LEU A 212 13.95 -3.77 -32.50
C LEU A 212 14.24 -2.91 -33.73
N ARG A 213 15.51 -2.86 -34.17
CA ARG A 213 15.89 -2.14 -35.39
C ARG A 213 15.23 -2.71 -36.63
N SER A 214 15.23 -4.04 -36.80
CA SER A 214 14.58 -4.66 -37.96
C SER A 214 13.06 -4.40 -37.99
N VAL A 215 12.40 -4.36 -36.82
CA VAL A 215 10.98 -4.00 -36.75
C VAL A 215 10.77 -2.54 -37.13
N ALA A 216 11.64 -1.63 -36.67
CA ALA A 216 11.56 -0.21 -37.02
C ALA A 216 11.81 0.06 -38.51
N GLU A 217 12.80 -0.61 -39.11
CA GLU A 217 13.08 -0.54 -40.56
C GLU A 217 11.89 -1.05 -41.37
N GLY A 218 11.32 -2.20 -40.99
CA GLY A 218 10.12 -2.72 -41.65
C GLY A 218 8.89 -1.82 -41.53
N LEU A 219 8.73 -1.07 -40.42
CA LEU A 219 7.66 -0.08 -40.27
C LEU A 219 7.88 1.15 -41.16
N LEU A 220 9.13 1.63 -41.25
CA LEU A 220 9.52 2.75 -42.12
C LEU A 220 9.21 2.44 -43.60
N ASP A 221 9.57 1.24 -44.06
CA ASP A 221 9.36 0.80 -45.45
C ASP A 221 7.88 0.68 -45.83
N ILE A 222 6.96 0.49 -44.87
CA ILE A 222 5.51 0.44 -45.11
C ILE A 222 4.90 1.84 -45.13
N THR A 223 5.59 2.84 -44.57
CA THR A 223 5.10 4.22 -44.48
C THR A 223 5.68 5.18 -45.54
N LEU A 224 6.57 4.68 -46.40
CA LEU A 224 7.18 5.39 -47.54
C LEU A 224 6.53 4.96 -48.87
#